data_AF-A0A9N9ELG0-F1
#
_entry.id   AF-A0A9N9ELG0-F1
#
_cell.length_a   1.000
_cell.length_b   1.000
_cell.length_c   1.000
_cell.angle_alpha   90.00
_cell.angle_beta   90.00
_cell.angle_gamma   90.00
#
_symmetry.space_group_name_H-M   'P 1'
#
loop_
_entity.id
_entity.type
_entity.pdbx_description
1 polymer ?
#
loop_
_entity_poly.entity_id
_entity_poly.type
_entity_poly.pdbx_seq_one_letter_code
_entity_poly.pdbx_strand_id
1 'polypeptide(L)'
;MASNLVEKTPNELCEATKKPTLIVARPTITVREALRMMANHNIVSLPIYSHHSDNIVTIVDIVDILNYIIKEAVADEKLPSKINSEKARNLDSQIEAVMTLDSDQESYRIFNTDANECIKNTLKAYSKGIHRSLVIDYNNKIPPYILTQSDIIKYIQAHPECLPTIDFKSSLRSLGLFKGRNVVTGYDHETALNVYRRMAEHKLTGIAIVNRERELVGNLSASDLRGLSYESIDSLVSLVLEFLA
;
A
#
# COMPACT_ATOMS: atom_id res chain seq x y z
N MET A 1 1.34 6.54 34.83
CA MET A 1 1.10 7.54 33.76
C MET A 1 1.17 6.78 32.45
N ALA A 2 0.19 6.97 31.56
CA ALA A 2 0.30 6.37 30.23
C ALA A 2 1.50 6.99 29.51
N SER A 3 2.39 6.17 28.94
CA SER A 3 3.53 6.68 28.21
C SER A 3 3.07 7.30 26.89
N ASN A 4 3.76 8.37 26.48
CA ASN A 4 3.44 9.09 25.26
C ASN A 4 3.63 8.16 24.05
N LEU A 5 2.78 8.29 23.02
CA LEU A 5 2.90 7.49 21.79
C LEU A 5 4.33 7.47 21.23
N VAL A 6 5.06 8.60 21.29
CA VAL A 6 6.43 8.70 20.75
C VAL A 6 7.45 7.87 21.51
N GLU A 7 7.16 7.48 22.75
CA GLU A 7 8.01 6.67 23.63
C GLU A 7 7.71 5.16 23.48
N LYS A 8 6.60 4.81 22.81
CA LYS A 8 6.25 3.42 22.53
C LYS A 8 7.21 2.78 21.57
N THR A 9 7.35 1.47 21.68
CA THR A 9 8.13 0.63 20.78
C THR A 9 7.23 -0.11 19.79
N PRO A 10 7.73 -0.50 18.60
CA PRO A 10 6.97 -1.37 17.70
C PRO A 10 6.48 -2.66 18.38
N ASN A 11 7.28 -3.26 19.27
CA ASN A 11 6.85 -4.49 19.95
C ASN A 11 5.60 -4.27 20.83
N GLU A 12 5.53 -3.18 21.60
CA GLU A 12 4.33 -2.83 22.37
C GLU A 12 3.09 -2.64 21.47
N LEU A 13 3.28 -2.05 20.29
CA LEU A 13 2.21 -1.89 19.29
C LEU A 13 1.79 -3.25 18.69
N CYS A 14 2.74 -4.14 18.45
CA CYS A 14 2.51 -5.45 17.86
C CYS A 14 1.72 -6.37 18.79
N GLU A 15 2.09 -6.42 20.08
CA GLU A 15 1.38 -7.20 21.10
C GLU A 15 -0.09 -6.78 21.21
N ALA A 16 -0.36 -5.47 21.12
CA ALA A 16 -1.72 -4.93 21.12
C ALA A 16 -2.51 -5.25 19.84
N THR A 17 -1.84 -5.36 18.68
CA THR A 17 -2.49 -5.48 17.37
C THR A 17 -2.55 -6.90 16.81
N LYS A 18 -1.89 -7.89 17.44
CA LYS A 18 -1.85 -9.32 17.05
C LYS A 18 -1.55 -9.51 15.56
N LYS A 19 -0.37 -9.09 15.14
CA LYS A 19 0.02 -9.09 13.73
C LYS A 19 0.11 -10.52 13.16
N PRO A 20 -0.36 -10.75 11.92
CA PRO A 20 -0.23 -12.05 11.28
C PRO A 20 1.24 -12.34 10.95
N THR A 21 1.54 -13.62 10.72
CA THR A 21 2.84 -14.04 10.20
C THR A 21 3.15 -13.33 8.89
N LEU A 22 4.38 -12.83 8.78
CA LEU A 22 4.83 -12.14 7.58
C LEU A 22 4.94 -13.11 6.41
N ILE A 23 4.22 -12.81 5.33
CA ILE A 23 4.35 -13.51 4.06
C ILE A 23 5.49 -12.86 3.28
N VAL A 24 6.46 -13.65 2.84
CA VAL A 24 7.66 -13.18 2.11
C VAL A 24 7.92 -14.13 0.96
N ALA A 25 8.38 -13.61 -0.18
CA ALA A 25 8.72 -14.41 -1.35
C ALA A 25 10.22 -14.35 -1.70
N ARG A 26 10.69 -15.36 -2.45
CA ARG A 26 12.00 -15.32 -3.11
C ARG A 26 11.94 -14.40 -4.33
N PRO A 27 13.05 -13.74 -4.72
CA PRO A 27 13.06 -12.84 -5.88
C PRO A 27 12.87 -13.57 -7.22
N THR A 28 13.03 -14.89 -7.22
CA THR A 28 12.90 -15.74 -8.41
C THR A 28 11.48 -16.20 -8.71
N ILE A 29 10.51 -15.92 -7.83
CA ILE A 29 9.10 -16.24 -8.15
C ILE A 29 8.64 -15.38 -9.32
N THR A 30 7.70 -15.89 -10.09
CA THR A 30 7.08 -15.16 -11.18
C THR A 30 6.12 -14.08 -10.67
N VAL A 31 5.84 -13.07 -11.49
CA VAL A 31 4.79 -12.07 -11.20
C VAL A 31 3.43 -12.75 -10.96
N ARG A 32 3.13 -13.80 -11.72
CA ARG A 32 1.92 -14.62 -11.55
C ARG A 32 1.84 -15.26 -10.17
N GLU A 33 2.94 -15.85 -9.70
CA GLU A 33 3.02 -16.45 -8.37
C GLU A 33 2.89 -15.38 -7.28
N ALA A 34 3.48 -14.21 -7.47
CA ALA A 34 3.35 -13.09 -6.54
C ALA A 34 1.88 -12.64 -6.39
N LEU A 35 1.16 -12.45 -7.51
CA LEU A 35 -0.28 -12.14 -7.49
C LEU A 35 -1.09 -13.23 -6.77
N ARG A 36 -0.80 -14.50 -7.05
CA ARG A 36 -1.47 -15.63 -6.39
C ARG A 36 -1.20 -15.64 -4.88
N MET A 37 0.04 -15.40 -4.45
CA MET A 37 0.37 -15.29 -3.03
C MET A 37 -0.36 -14.13 -2.37
N MET A 38 -0.36 -12.95 -3.01
CA MET A 38 -1.08 -11.77 -2.51
C MET A 38 -2.58 -12.05 -2.35
N ALA A 39 -3.22 -12.65 -3.35
CA ALA A 39 -4.63 -13.03 -3.33
C ALA A 39 -4.94 -14.05 -2.22
N ASN A 40 -4.18 -15.16 -2.17
CA ASN A 40 -4.41 -16.24 -1.20
C ASN A 40 -4.24 -15.79 0.25
N HIS A 41 -3.31 -14.86 0.51
CA HIS A 41 -3.06 -14.31 1.83
C HIS A 41 -3.84 -13.02 2.11
N ASN A 42 -4.67 -12.57 1.17
CA ASN A 42 -5.50 -11.38 1.31
C ASN A 42 -4.67 -10.11 1.63
N ILE A 43 -3.48 -9.99 0.99
CA ILE A 43 -2.53 -8.88 1.15
C ILE A 43 -2.35 -8.15 -0.19
N VAL A 44 -1.88 -6.89 -0.13
CA VAL A 44 -1.65 -6.04 -1.31
C VAL A 44 -0.18 -5.67 -1.49
N SER A 45 0.69 -6.29 -0.71
CA SER A 45 2.11 -5.95 -0.60
C SER A 45 2.90 -7.18 -0.19
N LEU A 46 3.99 -7.44 -0.87
CA LEU A 46 4.77 -8.67 -0.73
C LEU A 46 6.25 -8.30 -0.51
N PRO A 47 6.75 -8.44 0.72
CA PRO A 47 8.18 -8.41 0.99
C PRO A 47 8.93 -9.49 0.19
N ILE A 48 10.12 -9.13 -0.29
CA ILE A 48 10.98 -10.01 -1.09
C ILE A 48 12.32 -10.19 -0.40
N TYR A 49 12.77 -11.43 -0.27
CA TYR A 49 14.10 -11.77 0.23
C TYR A 49 15.21 -11.36 -0.75
N SER A 50 16.42 -11.25 -0.23
CA SER A 50 17.64 -11.24 -1.02
C SER A 50 17.83 -12.56 -1.76
N HIS A 51 18.55 -12.52 -2.88
CA HIS A 51 19.01 -13.73 -3.59
C HIS A 51 19.92 -14.62 -2.74
N HIS A 52 20.67 -14.03 -1.80
CA HIS A 52 21.76 -14.72 -1.09
C HIS A 52 21.57 -14.82 0.43
N SER A 53 20.46 -14.33 0.96
CA SER A 53 20.17 -14.37 2.40
C SER A 53 18.68 -14.30 2.67
N ASP A 54 18.29 -14.61 3.90
CA ASP A 54 16.90 -14.42 4.37
C ASP A 54 16.65 -12.99 4.86
N ASN A 55 17.45 -12.03 4.40
CA ASN A 55 17.19 -10.62 4.60
C ASN A 55 16.15 -10.14 3.60
N ILE A 56 15.16 -9.39 4.06
CA ILE A 56 14.16 -8.75 3.21
C ILE A 56 14.77 -7.45 2.66
N VAL A 57 14.76 -7.28 1.34
CA VAL A 57 15.46 -6.17 0.66
C VAL A 57 14.51 -5.17 0.00
N THR A 58 13.31 -5.59 -0.38
CA THR A 58 12.26 -4.72 -0.95
C THR A 58 10.87 -5.20 -0.54
N ILE A 59 9.87 -4.34 -0.71
CA ILE A 59 8.44 -4.68 -0.62
C ILE A 59 7.81 -4.26 -1.93
N VAL A 60 7.23 -5.22 -2.66
CA VAL A 60 6.52 -4.95 -3.91
C VAL A 60 5.04 -4.76 -3.60
N ASP A 61 4.45 -3.64 -4.04
CA ASP A 61 3.02 -3.39 -3.91
C ASP A 61 2.24 -3.90 -5.13
N ILE A 62 0.96 -4.21 -4.93
CA ILE A 62 0.08 -4.65 -6.02
C ILE A 62 -0.06 -3.58 -7.11
N VAL A 63 0.10 -2.30 -6.75
CA VAL A 63 0.13 -1.18 -7.69
C VAL A 63 1.40 -1.21 -8.56
N ASP A 64 2.55 -1.63 -8.02
CA ASP A 64 3.78 -1.81 -8.81
C ASP A 64 3.59 -2.92 -9.86
N ILE A 65 3.01 -4.05 -9.44
CA ILE A 65 2.69 -5.17 -10.33
C ILE A 65 1.69 -4.74 -11.39
N LEU A 66 0.64 -4.02 -10.99
CA LEU A 66 -0.36 -3.49 -11.90
C LEU A 66 0.28 -2.58 -12.96
N ASN A 67 1.10 -1.63 -12.53
CA ASN A 67 1.81 -0.71 -13.42
C ASN A 67 2.74 -1.46 -14.38
N TYR A 68 3.45 -2.48 -13.89
CA TYR A 68 4.30 -3.34 -14.71
C TYR A 68 3.50 -4.06 -15.80
N ILE A 69 2.36 -4.66 -15.45
CA ILE A 69 1.52 -5.38 -16.41
C ILE A 69 0.89 -4.42 -17.43
N ILE A 70 0.37 -3.28 -16.99
CA ILE A 70 -0.28 -2.29 -17.88
C ILE A 70 0.73 -1.68 -18.86
N LYS A 71 1.90 -1.26 -18.39
CA LYS A 71 2.92 -0.61 -19.22
C LYS A 71 3.25 -1.44 -20.46
N GLU A 72 3.23 -2.76 -20.31
CA GLU A 72 3.57 -3.73 -21.35
C GLU A 72 2.34 -4.13 -22.18
N ALA A 73 1.17 -4.28 -21.56
CA ALA A 73 -0.07 -4.65 -22.25
C ALA A 73 -0.66 -3.53 -23.13
N VAL A 74 -0.34 -2.27 -22.81
CA VAL A 74 -0.95 -1.06 -23.39
C VAL A 74 0.07 -0.26 -24.21
N ALA A 75 1.25 -0.80 -24.51
CA ALA A 75 2.29 -0.12 -25.28
C ALA A 75 1.68 0.66 -26.47
N ASP A 76 1.72 2.00 -26.36
CA ASP A 76 1.23 3.03 -27.29
C ASP A 76 -0.26 3.50 -27.24
N GLU A 77 -1.14 2.96 -26.38
CA GLU A 77 -2.54 3.45 -26.25
C GLU A 77 -2.73 4.41 -25.05
N LYS A 78 -3.20 5.64 -25.32
CA LYS A 78 -3.51 6.62 -24.25
C LYS A 78 -4.68 6.19 -23.36
N LEU A 79 -5.67 5.49 -23.91
CA LEU A 79 -6.91 5.03 -23.26
C LEU A 79 -7.22 3.61 -23.73
N PRO A 80 -6.58 2.58 -23.15
CA PRO A 80 -6.85 1.19 -23.51
C PRO A 80 -8.31 0.81 -23.22
N SER A 81 -8.98 0.28 -24.24
CA SER A 81 -10.33 -0.30 -24.11
C SER A 81 -10.29 -1.82 -23.91
N LYS A 82 -9.11 -2.43 -24.03
CA LYS A 82 -8.84 -3.85 -23.82
C LYS A 82 -7.45 -4.02 -23.22
N ILE A 83 -7.31 -4.85 -22.20
CA ILE A 83 -6.02 -5.41 -21.83
C ILE A 83 -5.85 -6.66 -22.67
N ASN A 84 -4.82 -6.72 -23.51
CA ASN A 84 -4.53 -7.97 -24.20
C ASN A 84 -3.81 -8.90 -23.20
N SER A 85 -4.60 -9.64 -22.43
CA SER A 85 -4.13 -10.58 -21.41
C SER A 85 -3.15 -11.62 -21.99
N GLU A 86 -3.32 -12.03 -23.25
CA GLU A 86 -2.37 -12.92 -23.95
C GLU A 86 -1.04 -12.24 -24.33
N LYS A 87 -1.02 -10.91 -24.49
CA LYS A 87 0.21 -10.11 -24.66
C LYS A 87 0.88 -9.74 -23.34
N ALA A 88 0.23 -9.94 -22.19
CA ALA A 88 0.85 -9.82 -20.86
C ALA A 88 1.82 -11.01 -20.59
N ARG A 89 2.72 -11.29 -21.54
CA ARG A 89 3.74 -12.36 -21.52
C ARG A 89 4.73 -12.23 -20.37
N ASN A 90 4.68 -11.12 -19.63
CA ASN A 90 5.58 -10.81 -18.53
C ASN A 90 5.09 -11.34 -17.17
N LEU A 91 3.97 -12.06 -17.11
CA LEU A 91 3.52 -12.70 -15.87
C LEU A 91 4.43 -13.84 -15.42
N ASP A 92 5.10 -14.47 -16.37
CA ASP A 92 6.07 -15.53 -16.11
C ASP A 92 7.50 -14.96 -15.93
N SER A 93 7.68 -13.64 -16.07
CA SER A 93 8.89 -12.95 -15.64
C SER A 93 9.05 -13.04 -14.14
N GLN A 94 10.30 -13.04 -13.67
CA GLN A 94 10.59 -12.99 -12.25
C GLN A 94 10.11 -11.65 -11.64
N ILE A 95 9.68 -11.69 -10.38
CA ILE A 95 9.14 -10.53 -9.66
C ILE A 95 10.17 -9.39 -9.53
N GLU A 96 11.47 -9.70 -9.63
CA GLU A 96 12.54 -8.70 -9.69
C GLU A 96 12.41 -7.73 -10.88
N ALA A 97 11.72 -8.11 -11.96
CA ALA A 97 11.45 -7.22 -13.08
C ALA A 97 10.44 -6.10 -12.73
N VAL A 98 9.63 -6.31 -11.69
CA VAL A 98 8.69 -5.31 -11.14
C VAL A 98 9.39 -4.37 -10.17
N MET A 99 10.46 -4.84 -9.51
CA MET A 99 11.19 -4.05 -8.53
C MET A 99 11.73 -2.78 -9.19
N THR A 100 11.17 -1.64 -8.79
CA THR A 100 11.59 -0.35 -9.34
C THR A 100 13.00 -0.02 -8.82
N LEU A 101 13.77 0.73 -9.59
CA LEU A 101 14.97 1.41 -9.10
C LEU A 101 14.69 2.88 -8.72
N ASP A 102 13.41 3.23 -8.57
CA ASP A 102 12.96 4.61 -8.38
C ASP A 102 12.96 4.96 -6.89
N SER A 103 13.91 5.82 -6.48
CA SER A 103 14.04 6.27 -5.09
C SER A 103 12.84 7.00 -4.52
N ASP A 104 11.94 7.46 -5.37
CA ASP A 104 10.72 8.13 -4.95
C ASP A 104 9.58 7.16 -4.63
N GLN A 105 9.71 5.88 -4.98
CA GLN A 105 8.72 4.86 -4.66
C GLN A 105 9.01 4.24 -3.29
N GLU A 106 7.97 4.06 -2.49
CA GLU A 106 8.09 3.39 -1.20
C GLU A 106 8.64 1.96 -1.34
N SER A 107 8.33 1.29 -2.46
CA SER A 107 8.81 -0.05 -2.76
C SER A 107 10.33 -0.14 -2.98
N TYR A 108 11.00 0.96 -3.36
CA TYR A 108 12.44 0.96 -3.64
C TYR A 108 13.31 0.83 -2.38
N ARG A 109 12.91 1.46 -1.26
CA ARG A 109 13.67 1.40 0.00
C ARG A 109 12.77 1.11 1.17
N ILE A 110 12.94 -0.08 1.72
CA ILE A 110 12.33 -0.45 2.99
C ILE A 110 12.88 0.46 4.09
N PHE A 111 11.96 1.12 4.78
CA PHE A 111 12.28 1.75 6.05
C PHE A 111 12.29 0.68 7.16
N ASN A 112 13.47 0.39 7.70
CA ASN A 112 13.63 -0.54 8.81
C ASN A 112 13.50 0.20 10.15
N THR A 113 12.85 -0.44 11.12
CA THR A 113 12.78 0.03 12.51
C THR A 113 13.13 -1.11 13.46
N ASP A 114 13.85 -0.81 14.55
CA ASP A 114 14.08 -1.80 15.61
C ASP A 114 12.77 -2.01 16.38
N ALA A 115 12.46 -3.27 16.68
CA ALA A 115 11.33 -3.68 17.50
C ALA A 115 11.29 -3.04 18.89
N ASN A 116 12.45 -2.68 19.44
CA ASN A 116 12.64 -2.24 20.83
C ASN A 116 12.99 -0.75 20.93
N GLU A 117 13.19 -0.04 19.82
CA GLU A 117 13.42 1.41 19.82
C GLU A 117 12.10 2.19 19.82
N CYS A 118 12.15 3.43 20.30
CA CYS A 118 10.98 4.32 20.30
C CYS A 118 10.54 4.64 18.85
N ILE A 119 9.23 4.58 18.59
CA ILE A 119 8.64 4.81 17.26
C ILE A 119 8.75 6.25 16.74
N LYS A 120 9.39 7.16 17.49
CA LYS A 120 9.57 8.57 17.08
C LYS A 120 10.14 8.69 15.66
N ASN A 121 11.13 7.88 15.30
CA ASN A 121 11.71 7.89 13.95
C ASN A 121 10.76 7.29 12.92
N THR A 122 10.03 6.24 13.27
CA THR A 122 8.98 5.64 12.43
C THR A 122 7.85 6.63 12.15
N LEU A 123 7.38 7.38 13.15
CA LEU A 123 6.38 8.43 12.97
C LEU A 123 6.89 9.56 12.06
N LYS A 124 8.17 9.94 12.18
CA LYS A 124 8.81 10.91 11.26
C LYS A 124 8.96 10.40 9.84
N ALA A 125 9.23 9.11 9.66
CA ALA A 125 9.24 8.48 8.34
C ALA A 125 7.84 8.50 7.74
N TYR A 126 6.82 8.18 8.55
CA TYR A 126 5.44 8.16 8.12
C TYR A 126 4.90 9.54 7.71
N SER A 127 5.30 10.59 8.41
CA SER A 127 4.92 11.96 8.04
C SER A 127 5.54 12.44 6.73
N LYS A 128 6.51 11.70 6.16
CA LYS A 128 7.19 12.00 4.89
C LYS A 128 6.69 11.13 3.72
N GLY A 129 5.60 10.39 3.89
CA GLY A 129 5.00 9.59 2.82
C GLY A 129 5.41 8.12 2.79
N ILE A 130 6.10 7.63 3.83
CA ILE A 130 6.28 6.18 4.04
C ILE A 130 5.02 5.66 4.74
N HIS A 131 4.39 4.60 4.23
CA HIS A 131 3.16 4.05 4.79
C HIS A 131 3.43 2.84 5.70
N ARG A 132 4.59 2.19 5.53
CA ARG A 132 4.97 0.98 6.25
C ARG A 132 6.45 0.93 6.63
N SER A 133 6.76 0.17 7.68
CA SER A 133 8.13 -0.13 8.08
C SER A 133 8.30 -1.62 8.31
N LEU A 134 9.44 -2.18 7.87
CA LEU A 134 9.84 -3.51 8.30
C LEU A 134 10.43 -3.42 9.71
N VAL A 135 9.78 -4.08 10.65
CA VAL A 135 10.27 -4.19 12.02
C VAL A 135 11.23 -5.36 12.12
N ILE A 136 12.43 -5.09 12.63
CA ILE A 136 13.47 -6.08 12.88
C ILE A 136 13.76 -6.07 14.37
N ASP A 137 13.71 -7.23 15.02
CA ASP A 137 14.22 -7.38 16.38
C ASP A 137 15.67 -7.85 16.32
N TYR A 138 16.61 -6.93 16.55
CA TYR A 138 18.03 -7.27 16.55
C TYR A 138 18.45 -8.20 17.70
N ASN A 139 17.58 -8.42 18.69
CA ASN A 139 17.76 -9.43 19.73
C ASN A 139 17.25 -10.83 19.32
N ASN A 140 16.64 -10.96 18.13
CA ASN A 140 16.09 -12.20 17.57
C ASN A 140 15.06 -12.92 18.46
N LYS A 141 14.25 -12.19 19.24
CA LYS A 141 13.19 -12.77 20.09
C LYS A 141 11.86 -12.88 19.35
N ILE A 142 11.59 -11.98 18.40
CA ILE A 142 10.37 -12.00 17.59
C ILE A 142 10.70 -12.02 16.09
N PRO A 143 9.87 -12.70 15.27
CA PRO A 143 10.04 -12.68 13.83
C PRO A 143 9.77 -11.29 13.24
N PRO A 144 10.38 -10.94 12.09
CA PRO A 144 10.09 -9.67 11.42
C PRO A 144 8.62 -9.53 11.04
N TYR A 145 8.12 -8.30 11.08
CA TYR A 145 6.75 -7.98 10.67
C TYR A 145 6.64 -6.58 10.08
N ILE A 146 5.54 -6.29 9.39
CA ILE A 146 5.26 -4.97 8.84
C ILE A 146 4.39 -4.17 9.80
N LEU A 147 4.92 -3.06 10.27
CA LEU A 147 4.14 -2.02 10.96
C LEU A 147 3.62 -1.03 9.90
N THR A 148 2.40 -0.53 10.05
CA THR A 148 1.76 0.42 9.12
C THR A 148 1.19 1.61 9.88
N GLN A 149 0.89 2.71 9.18
CA GLN A 149 0.15 3.84 9.76
C GLN A 149 -1.18 3.40 10.38
N SER A 150 -1.91 2.48 9.74
CA SER A 150 -3.18 1.96 10.25
C SER A 150 -3.04 1.19 11.57
N ASP A 151 -1.91 0.52 11.80
CA ASP A 151 -1.65 -0.14 13.10
C ASP A 151 -1.47 0.90 14.22
N ILE A 152 -0.76 2.00 13.93
CA ILE A 152 -0.62 3.12 14.87
C ILE A 152 -2.00 3.72 15.20
N ILE A 153 -2.86 3.93 14.19
CA ILE A 153 -4.21 4.46 14.40
C ILE A 153 -5.07 3.50 15.23
N LYS A 154 -5.02 2.19 14.97
CA LYS A 154 -5.73 1.17 15.77
C LYS A 154 -5.27 1.19 17.23
N TYR A 155 -3.96 1.34 17.45
CA TYR A 155 -3.42 1.46 18.80
C TYR A 155 -3.92 2.73 19.49
N ILE A 156 -3.85 3.88 18.83
CA ILE A 156 -4.37 5.16 19.37
C ILE A 156 -5.85 5.04 19.70
N GLN A 157 -6.64 4.37 18.86
CA GLN A 157 -8.06 4.18 19.11
C GLN A 157 -8.33 3.38 20.39
N ALA A 158 -7.50 2.35 20.67
CA ALA A 158 -7.58 1.57 21.90
C ALA A 158 -6.98 2.29 23.12
N HIS A 159 -6.07 3.24 22.88
CA HIS A 159 -5.27 3.94 23.89
C HIS A 159 -5.23 5.46 23.64
N PRO A 160 -6.36 6.18 23.63
CA PRO A 160 -6.38 7.60 23.31
C PRO A 160 -5.53 8.45 24.26
N GLU A 161 -5.29 7.97 25.48
CA GLU A 161 -4.43 8.60 26.48
C GLU A 161 -2.95 8.71 26.07
N CYS A 162 -2.49 7.94 25.06
CA CYS A 162 -1.12 8.04 24.55
C CYS A 162 -0.87 9.35 23.76
N LEU A 163 -1.93 10.11 23.45
CA LEU A 163 -1.88 11.42 22.80
C LEU A 163 -2.50 12.51 23.70
N PRO A 164 -1.90 12.82 24.86
CA PRO A 164 -2.51 13.67 25.88
C PRO A 164 -2.69 15.14 25.44
N THR A 165 -2.02 15.57 24.37
CA THR A 165 -2.09 16.93 23.83
C THR A 165 -3.16 17.12 22.77
N ILE A 166 -3.80 16.04 22.31
CA ILE A 166 -4.81 16.08 21.25
C ILE A 166 -6.20 15.99 21.88
N ASP A 167 -7.02 17.01 21.66
CA ASP A 167 -8.46 16.92 21.91
C ASP A 167 -9.15 16.26 20.71
N PHE A 168 -9.56 15.01 20.87
CA PHE A 168 -10.27 14.25 19.82
C PHE A 168 -11.68 14.80 19.51
N LYS A 169 -12.22 15.72 20.31
CA LYS A 169 -13.49 16.41 20.01
C LYS A 169 -13.30 17.65 19.15
N SER A 170 -12.07 18.11 18.97
CA SER A 170 -11.76 19.26 18.14
C SER A 170 -12.06 18.99 16.67
N SER A 171 -12.56 20.02 15.98
CA SER A 171 -12.79 19.96 14.54
C SER A 171 -11.47 19.81 13.77
N LEU A 172 -11.51 19.19 12.59
CA LEU A 172 -10.34 19.13 11.69
C LEU A 172 -9.78 20.52 11.34
N ARG A 173 -10.65 21.55 11.31
CA ARG A 173 -10.27 22.95 11.07
C ARG A 173 -9.46 23.52 12.23
N SER A 174 -9.91 23.33 13.47
CA SER A 174 -9.19 23.83 14.66
C SER A 174 -7.87 23.10 14.89
N LEU A 175 -7.76 21.84 14.45
CA LEU A 175 -6.51 21.08 14.42
C LEU A 175 -5.56 21.51 13.28
N GLY A 176 -5.96 22.46 12.43
CA GLY A 176 -5.15 22.92 11.29
C GLY A 176 -4.98 21.88 10.17
N LEU A 177 -5.79 20.82 10.18
CA LEU A 177 -5.77 19.74 9.18
C LEU A 177 -6.58 20.10 7.93
N PHE A 178 -7.55 21.00 8.05
CA PHE A 178 -8.26 21.57 6.90
C PHE A 178 -7.41 22.67 6.26
N LYS A 179 -6.68 22.32 5.21
CA LYS A 179 -6.07 23.26 4.27
C LYS A 179 -6.80 23.02 2.96
N GLY A 180 -7.41 24.04 2.35
CA GLY A 180 -8.08 23.88 1.06
C GLY A 180 -7.11 23.25 0.07
N ARG A 181 -7.31 21.98 -0.26
CA ARG A 181 -6.45 21.20 -1.15
C ARG A 181 -7.20 20.98 -2.45
N ASN A 182 -6.47 21.06 -3.55
CA ASN A 182 -6.98 20.57 -4.82
C ASN A 182 -7.08 19.04 -4.69
N VAL A 183 -8.32 18.53 -4.73
CA VAL A 183 -8.60 17.10 -4.64
C VAL A 183 -8.59 16.53 -6.04
N VAL A 184 -7.69 15.57 -6.29
CA VAL A 184 -7.72 14.76 -7.50
C VAL A 184 -8.90 13.81 -7.37
N THR A 185 -9.75 13.74 -8.40
CA THR A 185 -10.97 12.92 -8.42
C THR A 185 -10.98 12.03 -9.66
N GLY A 186 -11.60 10.86 -9.55
CA GLY A 186 -12.04 10.02 -10.66
C GLY A 186 -13.50 10.32 -11.00
N TYR A 187 -13.93 9.98 -12.21
CA TYR A 187 -15.33 10.09 -12.61
C TYR A 187 -15.97 8.72 -12.84
N ASP A 188 -17.26 8.62 -12.56
CA ASP A 188 -18.08 7.39 -12.66
C ASP A 188 -18.09 6.72 -14.05
N HIS A 189 -17.91 7.51 -15.11
CA HIS A 189 -17.87 7.05 -16.49
C HIS A 189 -16.46 6.66 -16.97
N GLU A 190 -15.45 6.72 -16.10
CA GLU A 190 -14.10 6.25 -16.41
C GLU A 190 -13.93 4.77 -16.09
N THR A 191 -12.97 4.12 -16.75
CA THR A 191 -12.57 2.77 -16.40
C THR A 191 -11.72 2.76 -15.13
N ALA A 192 -11.77 1.67 -14.37
CA ALA A 192 -10.93 1.53 -13.16
C ALA A 192 -9.44 1.72 -13.49
N LEU A 193 -8.99 1.19 -14.63
CA LEU A 193 -7.62 1.34 -15.15
C LEU A 193 -7.19 2.80 -15.29
N ASN A 194 -8.02 3.65 -15.90
CA ASN A 194 -7.69 5.07 -16.08
C ASN A 194 -7.62 5.80 -14.74
N VAL A 195 -8.51 5.44 -13.81
CA VAL A 195 -8.50 5.99 -12.46
C VAL A 195 -7.26 5.54 -11.69
N TYR A 196 -6.84 4.28 -11.79
CA TYR A 196 -5.59 3.78 -11.18
C TYR A 196 -4.35 4.44 -11.77
N ARG A 197 -4.32 4.70 -13.09
CA ARG A 197 -3.22 5.46 -13.72
C ARG A 197 -3.14 6.88 -13.16
N ARG A 198 -4.27 7.56 -13.02
CA ARG A 198 -4.34 8.89 -12.37
C ARG A 198 -3.85 8.83 -10.93
N MET A 199 -4.23 7.79 -10.17
CA MET A 199 -3.71 7.59 -8.80
C MET A 199 -2.19 7.46 -8.79
N ALA A 200 -1.63 6.64 -9.68
CA ALA A 200 -0.18 6.43 -9.78
C ALA A 200 0.56 7.73 -10.17
N GLU A 201 0.07 8.47 -11.17
CA GLU A 201 0.64 9.76 -11.61
C GLU A 201 0.68 10.80 -10.48
N HIS A 202 -0.33 10.79 -9.61
CA HIS A 202 -0.43 11.70 -8.47
C HIS A 202 0.10 11.12 -7.15
N LYS A 203 0.72 9.92 -7.17
CA LYS A 203 1.22 9.20 -5.99
C LYS A 203 0.16 9.03 -4.88
N LEU A 204 -1.07 8.68 -5.27
CA LEU A 204 -2.23 8.49 -4.39
C LEU A 204 -2.48 7.02 -4.10
N THR A 205 -2.86 6.70 -2.87
CA THR A 205 -3.29 5.35 -2.45
C THR A 205 -4.81 5.15 -2.53
N GLY A 206 -5.56 6.24 -2.72
CA GLY A 206 -6.99 6.23 -2.99
C GLY A 206 -7.48 7.55 -3.61
N ILE A 207 -8.62 7.49 -4.28
CA ILE A 207 -9.22 8.59 -5.03
C ILE A 207 -10.75 8.55 -4.93
N ALA A 208 -11.34 9.72 -4.74
CA ALA A 208 -12.80 9.88 -4.73
C ALA A 208 -13.35 9.74 -6.15
N ILE A 209 -14.44 8.99 -6.32
CA ILE A 209 -15.17 8.88 -7.57
C ILE A 209 -16.40 9.78 -7.51
N VAL A 210 -16.54 10.68 -8.48
CA VAL A 210 -17.64 11.63 -8.56
C VAL A 210 -18.48 11.43 -9.81
N ASN A 211 -19.77 11.78 -9.73
CA ASN A 211 -20.65 11.81 -10.89
C ASN A 211 -20.50 13.11 -11.69
N ARG A 212 -21.32 13.27 -12.74
CA ARG A 212 -21.36 14.51 -13.57
C ARG A 212 -21.72 15.77 -12.79
N GLU A 213 -22.47 15.64 -11.69
CA GLU A 213 -22.87 16.74 -10.80
C GLU A 213 -21.81 17.05 -9.73
N ARG A 214 -20.65 16.35 -9.76
CA ARG A 214 -19.56 16.42 -8.78
C ARG A 214 -19.93 15.92 -7.39
N GLU A 215 -20.94 15.07 -7.29
CA GLU A 215 -21.29 14.40 -6.05
C GLU A 215 -20.40 13.16 -5.87
N LEU A 216 -20.01 12.88 -4.63
CA LEU A 216 -19.24 11.68 -4.28
C LEU A 216 -20.12 10.44 -4.41
N VAL A 217 -19.79 9.54 -5.32
CA VAL A 217 -20.53 8.30 -5.59
C VAL A 217 -19.75 7.03 -5.31
N GLY A 218 -18.44 7.14 -5.05
CA GLY A 218 -17.61 5.99 -4.71
C GLY A 218 -16.20 6.39 -4.30
N ASN A 219 -15.38 5.40 -3.96
CA ASN A 219 -13.95 5.56 -3.74
C ASN A 219 -13.21 4.37 -4.35
N LEU A 220 -12.11 4.64 -5.03
CA LEU A 220 -11.20 3.62 -5.55
C LEU A 220 -9.87 3.72 -4.81
N SER A 221 -9.30 2.60 -4.42
CA SER A 221 -8.10 2.51 -3.60
C SER A 221 -7.21 1.35 -4.03
N ALA A 222 -5.95 1.39 -3.60
CA ALA A 222 -5.04 0.26 -3.79
C ALA A 222 -5.56 -1.02 -3.10
N SER A 223 -6.37 -0.91 -2.05
CA SER A 223 -6.98 -2.06 -1.39
C SER A 223 -8.05 -2.76 -2.24
N ASP A 224 -8.68 -2.07 -3.19
CA ASP A 224 -9.69 -2.67 -4.08
C ASP A 224 -9.06 -3.58 -5.15
N LEU A 225 -7.73 -3.54 -5.30
CA LEU A 225 -6.98 -4.52 -6.10
C LEU A 225 -6.79 -5.85 -5.37
N ARG A 226 -7.25 -5.99 -4.13
CA ARG A 226 -7.05 -7.22 -3.37
C ARG A 226 -7.76 -8.39 -4.05
N GLY A 227 -7.04 -9.48 -4.25
CA GLY A 227 -7.57 -10.63 -4.98
C GLY A 227 -7.52 -10.46 -6.50
N LEU A 228 -6.94 -9.37 -7.03
CA LEU A 228 -6.64 -9.25 -8.44
C LEU A 228 -5.76 -10.43 -8.86
N SER A 229 -6.22 -11.13 -9.88
CA SER A 229 -5.53 -12.25 -10.49
C SER A 229 -5.38 -11.98 -11.98
N TYR A 230 -4.75 -12.92 -12.69
CA TYR A 230 -4.67 -12.85 -14.14
C TYR A 230 -6.07 -12.89 -14.77
N GLU A 231 -6.92 -13.77 -14.27
CA GLU A 231 -8.26 -14.00 -14.80
C GLU A 231 -9.19 -12.80 -14.57
N SER A 232 -8.92 -11.98 -13.55
CA SER A 232 -9.71 -10.79 -13.23
C SER A 232 -9.07 -9.49 -13.72
N ILE A 233 -7.92 -9.52 -14.39
CA ILE A 233 -7.24 -8.29 -14.84
C ILE A 233 -8.06 -7.51 -15.86
N ASP A 234 -8.83 -8.22 -16.70
CA ASP A 234 -9.70 -7.61 -17.70
C ASP A 234 -10.86 -6.81 -17.05
N SER A 235 -11.14 -7.03 -15.75
CA SER A 235 -12.13 -6.22 -15.03
C SER A 235 -11.72 -4.75 -14.92
N LEU A 236 -10.41 -4.44 -15.00
CA LEU A 236 -9.88 -3.08 -14.91
C LEU A 236 -10.33 -2.18 -16.07
N VAL A 237 -10.72 -2.74 -17.22
CA VAL A 237 -11.27 -1.94 -18.33
C VAL A 237 -12.78 -1.70 -18.22
N SER A 238 -13.43 -2.27 -17.22
CA SER A 238 -14.84 -1.98 -16.89
C SER A 238 -14.95 -0.58 -16.26
N LEU A 239 -16.18 -0.05 -16.22
CA LEU A 239 -16.43 1.22 -15.53
C LEU A 239 -16.03 1.10 -14.07
N VAL A 240 -15.49 2.19 -13.49
CA VAL A 240 -14.92 2.17 -12.14
C VAL A 240 -15.95 1.72 -11.09
N LEU A 241 -17.23 2.07 -11.25
CA LEU A 241 -18.28 1.64 -10.33
C LEU A 241 -18.67 0.16 -10.51
N GLU A 242 -18.53 -0.40 -11.72
CA GLU A 242 -18.74 -1.83 -11.97
C GLU A 242 -17.58 -2.67 -11.41
N PHE A 243 -16.35 -2.17 -11.51
CA PHE A 243 -15.18 -2.79 -10.91
C PHE A 243 -15.27 -2.86 -9.38
N LEU A 244 -15.90 -1.87 -8.75
CA LEU A 244 -16.05 -1.77 -7.30
C LEU A 244 -17.22 -2.60 -6.73
N ALA A 245 -18.08 -3.18 -7.59
CA ALA A 245 -19.29 -3.91 -7.19
C ALA A 245 -19.01 -5.40 -6.91
#